data_AF-A0A9P1FQG3-F1
#
_entry.id   AF-A0A9P1FQG3-F1
#
_cell.length_a   1.000
_cell.length_b   1.000
_cell.length_c   1.000
_cell.angle_alpha   90.00
_cell.angle_beta   90.00
_cell.angle_gamma   90.00
#
_symmetry.space_group_name_H-M   'P 1'
#
loop_
_entity.id
_entity.type
_entity.pdbx_description
1 polymer ?
#
loop_
_entity_poly.entity_id
_entity_poly.type
_entity_poly.pdbx_seq_one_letter_code
_entity_poly.pdbx_strand_id
1 'polypeptide(L)'
;MVKKTPTNHGQITHSSPISPRKSKNPGGALPHLGPLVTYAVGALPGYLQGAHRCETLREIDEAIQQWAEVVGLTFQRTSELHARLQVSFQPLGAPPSPGGQLAQASAQGIVLDSSERWLLRSQKKPQRFRKAFYLYPVVLHEMGHCLGMKHSSNRDDVMWPYYREDLWTLSDADKAAARGMRHGDCTCNANICVIS
;
A
#
# COMPACT_ATOMS: atom_id res chain seq x y z
N MET A 1 -25.41 -50.88 48.85
CA MET A 1 -24.75 -51.68 47.79
C MET A 1 -23.49 -50.94 47.37
N VAL A 2 -22.32 -51.41 47.83
CA VAL A 2 -20.99 -50.84 47.56
C VAL A 2 -20.15 -51.97 46.98
N LYS A 3 -19.53 -51.77 45.81
CA LYS A 3 -18.51 -52.66 45.23
C LYS A 3 -17.47 -51.77 44.54
N LYS A 4 -16.39 -51.42 45.24
CA LYS A 4 -15.04 -52.03 45.20
C LYS A 4 -14.37 -51.97 43.82
N THR A 5 -13.32 -51.17 43.75
CA THR A 5 -12.22 -51.17 42.78
C THR A 5 -11.48 -52.51 42.73
N PRO A 6 -10.76 -52.75 41.63
CA PRO A 6 -9.40 -53.28 41.73
C PRO A 6 -8.38 -52.46 40.94
N THR A 7 -7.21 -52.30 41.55
CA THR A 7 -5.95 -51.78 41.04
C THR A 7 -5.29 -52.80 40.09
N ASN A 8 -4.53 -52.35 39.08
CA ASN A 8 -3.48 -53.17 38.48
C ASN A 8 -2.24 -52.34 38.13
N HIS A 9 -1.06 -52.91 38.41
CA HIS A 9 0.28 -52.32 38.34
C HIS A 9 1.05 -52.82 37.09
N GLY A 10 1.95 -51.97 36.58
CA GLY A 10 3.13 -52.31 35.75
C GLY A 10 2.85 -52.52 34.25
N GLN A 11 3.74 -52.26 33.30
CA GLN A 11 5.08 -51.65 33.26
C GLN A 11 5.44 -51.45 31.76
N ILE A 12 6.29 -50.47 31.47
CA ILE A 12 7.36 -50.50 30.43
C ILE A 12 7.00 -50.42 28.93
N THR A 13 7.40 -49.25 28.38
CA THR A 13 8.08 -48.94 27.10
C THR A 13 7.57 -49.57 25.79
N HIS A 14 7.34 -48.73 24.78
CA HIS A 14 8.00 -48.87 23.46
C HIS A 14 7.97 -47.54 22.72
N SER A 15 9.15 -46.92 22.62
CA SER A 15 9.46 -45.77 21.79
C SER A 15 9.21 -46.12 20.32
N SER A 16 8.38 -45.34 19.64
CA SER A 16 8.25 -45.43 18.18
C SER A 16 9.42 -44.68 17.50
N PRO A 17 10.07 -45.27 16.48
CA PRO A 17 11.23 -44.66 15.84
C PRO A 17 10.83 -43.47 14.95
N ILE A 18 11.43 -42.31 15.22
CA ILE A 18 11.44 -41.16 14.32
C ILE A 18 12.23 -41.57 13.07
N SER A 19 11.53 -41.76 11.95
CA SER A 19 12.17 -41.87 10.64
C SER A 19 12.68 -40.49 10.19
N PRO A 20 13.94 -40.36 9.73
CA PRO A 20 14.43 -39.10 9.19
C PRO A 20 13.80 -38.85 7.82
N ARG A 21 12.87 -37.89 7.74
CA ARG A 21 12.40 -37.40 6.43
C ARG A 21 13.52 -36.62 5.75
N LYS A 22 14.07 -37.23 4.69
CA LYS A 22 14.96 -36.59 3.72
C LYS A 22 14.37 -35.27 3.23
N SER A 23 15.23 -34.25 3.24
CA SER A 23 15.10 -32.97 2.56
C SER A 23 14.54 -33.13 1.14
N LYS A 24 13.54 -32.31 0.82
CA LYS A 24 13.35 -31.77 -0.52
C LYS A 24 13.36 -30.25 -0.38
N ASN A 25 14.50 -29.64 -0.71
CA ASN A 25 14.56 -28.23 -1.10
C ASN A 25 13.77 -28.07 -2.41
N PRO A 26 12.66 -27.32 -2.45
CA PRO A 26 12.28 -26.68 -3.70
C PRO A 26 13.18 -25.45 -3.85
N GLY A 27 13.96 -25.41 -4.92
CA GLY A 27 14.66 -24.20 -5.36
C GLY A 27 13.65 -23.14 -5.79
N GLY A 28 13.01 -22.49 -4.82
CA GLY A 28 12.29 -21.24 -5.04
C GLY A 28 13.34 -20.13 -5.08
N ALA A 29 13.37 -19.37 -6.17
CA ALA A 29 14.13 -18.13 -6.24
C ALA A 29 13.86 -17.30 -4.98
N LEU A 30 14.92 -16.87 -4.29
CA LEU A 30 14.80 -15.94 -3.17
C LEU A 30 14.08 -14.68 -3.70
N PRO A 31 13.00 -14.21 -3.07
CA PRO A 31 12.38 -12.97 -3.47
C PRO A 31 13.43 -11.87 -3.39
N HIS A 32 13.44 -11.00 -4.40
CA HIS A 32 14.37 -9.89 -4.54
C HIS A 32 14.26 -9.00 -3.31
N LEU A 33 15.11 -9.21 -2.30
CA LEU A 33 15.11 -8.46 -1.05
C LEU A 33 15.84 -7.13 -1.29
N GLY A 34 15.23 -6.27 -2.09
CA GLY A 34 15.59 -4.86 -2.13
C GLY A 34 15.46 -4.22 -0.74
N PRO A 35 16.16 -3.11 -0.45
CA PRO A 35 16.07 -2.43 0.84
C PRO A 35 14.61 -2.23 1.29
N LEU A 36 14.35 -2.47 2.57
CA LEU A 36 13.01 -2.37 3.16
C LEU A 36 12.64 -0.90 3.42
N VAL A 37 11.50 -0.50 2.87
CA VAL A 37 10.81 0.74 3.20
C VAL A 37 9.50 0.41 3.89
N THR A 38 9.38 0.83 5.14
CA THR A 38 8.14 0.65 5.91
C THR A 38 7.19 1.82 5.69
N TYR A 39 5.90 1.52 5.61
CA TYR A 39 4.86 2.56 5.62
C TYR A 39 3.74 2.19 6.58
N ALA A 40 2.99 3.19 7.03
CA ALA A 40 1.78 3.00 7.82
C ALA A 40 0.61 3.76 7.19
N VAL A 41 -0.60 3.30 7.47
CA VAL A 41 -1.84 3.96 7.07
C VAL A 41 -2.56 4.39 8.32
N GLY A 42 -2.78 5.70 8.44
CA GLY A 42 -3.43 6.31 9.58
C GLY A 42 -4.94 6.04 9.64
N ALA A 43 -5.65 6.86 10.41
CA ALA A 43 -7.10 6.80 10.49
C ALA A 43 -7.74 7.01 9.10
N LEU A 44 -8.63 6.09 8.70
CA LEU A 44 -9.41 6.21 7.48
C LEU A 44 -10.70 6.99 7.76
N PRO A 45 -11.25 7.70 6.76
CA PRO A 45 -12.59 8.26 6.82
C PRO A 45 -13.62 7.19 7.19
N GLY A 46 -14.63 7.52 8.00
CA GLY A 46 -15.57 6.53 8.55
C GLY A 46 -16.25 5.63 7.51
N TYR A 47 -16.45 6.13 6.29
CA TYR A 47 -17.05 5.36 5.18
C TYR A 47 -16.07 4.41 4.45
N LEU A 48 -14.76 4.54 4.68
CA LEU A 48 -13.72 3.59 4.26
C LEU A 48 -13.28 2.66 5.41
N GLN A 49 -13.80 2.89 6.61
CA GLN A 49 -13.61 1.98 7.75
C GLN A 49 -14.58 0.80 7.67
N GLY A 50 -14.71 0.03 8.76
CA GLY A 50 -15.67 -1.06 8.89
C GLY A 50 -15.53 -2.09 7.76
N ALA A 51 -16.61 -2.33 7.02
CA ALA A 51 -16.66 -3.29 5.92
C ALA A 51 -15.66 -3.00 4.79
N HIS A 52 -15.26 -1.73 4.59
CA HIS A 52 -14.35 -1.33 3.52
C HIS A 52 -12.88 -1.26 3.93
N ARG A 53 -12.56 -1.47 5.23
CA ARG A 53 -11.21 -1.29 5.74
C ARG A 53 -10.19 -2.20 5.05
N CYS A 54 -10.49 -3.50 4.96
CA CYS A 54 -9.57 -4.46 4.35
C CYS A 54 -9.30 -4.16 2.87
N GLU A 55 -10.34 -3.75 2.14
CA GLU A 55 -10.22 -3.40 0.72
C GLU A 55 -9.47 -2.09 0.51
N THR A 56 -9.74 -1.06 1.33
CA THR A 56 -9.02 0.22 1.31
C THR A 56 -7.53 0.01 1.53
N LEU A 57 -7.17 -0.78 2.53
CA LEU A 57 -5.79 -1.09 2.84
C LEU A 57 -5.13 -1.88 1.72
N ARG A 58 -5.83 -2.86 1.13
CA ARG A 58 -5.33 -3.62 -0.02
C ARG A 58 -5.07 -2.72 -1.23
N GLU A 59 -5.94 -1.76 -1.54
CA GLU A 59 -5.71 -0.83 -2.66
C GLU A 59 -4.49 0.06 -2.45
N ILE A 60 -4.28 0.54 -1.23
CA ILE A 60 -3.07 1.29 -0.86
C ILE A 60 -1.83 0.40 -1.03
N ASP A 61 -1.89 -0.84 -0.51
CA ASP A 61 -0.79 -1.80 -0.60
C ASP A 61 -0.42 -2.09 -2.06
N GLU A 62 -1.42 -2.37 -2.90
CA GLU A 62 -1.24 -2.67 -4.31
C GLU A 62 -0.71 -1.46 -5.11
N ALA A 63 -1.17 -0.25 -4.82
CA ALA A 63 -0.67 0.96 -5.46
C ALA A 63 0.80 1.22 -5.12
N ILE A 64 1.20 1.06 -3.86
CA ILE A 64 2.59 1.19 -3.41
C ILE A 64 3.46 0.08 -4.02
N GLN A 65 2.96 -1.16 -4.05
CA GLN A 65 3.71 -2.31 -4.50
C GLN A 65 4.04 -2.29 -6.00
N GLN A 66 3.27 -1.58 -6.83
CA GLN A 66 3.62 -1.41 -8.26
C GLN A 66 5.00 -0.78 -8.46
N TRP A 67 5.43 0.08 -7.55
CA TRP A 67 6.75 0.69 -7.61
C TRP A 67 7.87 -0.26 -7.15
N ALA A 68 7.57 -1.23 -6.29
CA ALA A 68 8.56 -2.10 -5.64
C ALA A 68 9.52 -2.77 -6.63
N GLU A 69 8.97 -3.45 -7.64
CA GLU A 69 9.74 -4.16 -8.66
C GLU A 69 10.55 -3.17 -9.52
N VAL A 70 9.95 -2.01 -9.81
CA VAL A 70 10.54 -1.01 -10.70
C VAL A 70 11.76 -0.36 -10.08
N VAL A 71 11.69 0.00 -8.80
CA VAL A 71 12.77 0.68 -8.09
C VAL A 71 13.63 -0.26 -7.25
N GLY A 72 13.42 -1.57 -7.33
CA GLY A 72 14.21 -2.56 -6.57
C GLY A 72 14.13 -2.37 -5.05
N LEU A 73 12.98 -1.92 -4.53
CA LEU A 73 12.71 -1.76 -3.10
C LEU A 73 11.67 -2.77 -2.64
N THR A 74 11.68 -3.10 -1.35
CA THR A 74 10.59 -3.84 -0.71
C THR A 74 9.76 -2.86 0.10
N PHE A 75 8.43 -2.86 -0.07
CA PHE A 75 7.53 -2.08 0.78
C PHE A 75 6.79 -3.00 1.74
N GLN A 76 6.68 -2.58 3.00
CA GLN A 76 5.94 -3.32 4.01
C GLN A 76 5.10 -2.38 4.85
N ARG A 77 3.78 -2.64 4.90
CA ARG A 77 2.89 -1.96 5.82
C ARG A 77 3.14 -2.43 7.26
N THR A 78 3.26 -1.48 8.18
CA THR A 78 3.46 -1.70 9.62
C THR A 78 2.49 -0.85 10.44
N SER A 79 2.54 -0.95 11.77
CA SER A 79 1.91 0.02 12.66
C SER A 79 2.58 1.39 12.57
N GLU A 80 1.84 2.45 12.93
CA GLU A 80 2.27 3.85 12.75
C GLU A 80 3.61 4.20 13.40
N LEU A 81 3.91 3.57 14.55
CA LEU A 81 5.12 3.83 15.32
C LEU A 81 6.34 3.35 14.52
N HIS A 82 7.15 4.29 14.01
CA HIS A 82 8.39 4.09 13.24
C HIS A 82 8.27 3.74 11.75
N ALA A 83 7.11 3.92 11.11
CA ALA A 83 7.05 3.82 9.66
C ALA A 83 7.80 4.97 8.97
N ARG A 84 8.59 4.66 7.94
CA ARG A 84 9.34 5.67 7.16
C ARG A 84 8.40 6.57 6.36
N LEU A 85 7.31 6.02 5.83
CA LEU A 85 6.28 6.74 5.11
C LEU A 85 4.94 6.63 5.84
N GLN A 86 4.17 7.71 5.85
CA GLN A 86 2.82 7.76 6.44
C GLN A 86 1.80 8.07 5.34
N VAL A 87 0.75 7.26 5.23
CA VAL A 87 -0.43 7.56 4.41
C VAL A 87 -1.53 8.02 5.35
N SER A 88 -1.99 9.26 5.20
CA SER A 88 -2.98 9.87 6.09
C SER A 88 -4.05 10.63 5.33
N PHE A 89 -5.20 10.83 5.98
CA PHE A 89 -6.29 11.66 5.47
C PHE A 89 -6.40 12.91 6.33
N GLN A 90 -6.16 14.08 5.76
CA GLN A 90 -6.20 15.37 6.48
C GLN A 90 -6.78 16.45 5.57
N PRO A 91 -7.38 17.53 6.11
CA PRO A 91 -7.86 18.63 5.28
C PRO A 91 -6.69 19.27 4.53
N LEU A 92 -6.80 19.36 3.21
CA LEU A 92 -5.86 20.11 2.36
C LEU A 92 -6.54 21.36 1.78
N GLY A 93 -5.73 22.38 1.48
CA GLY A 93 -6.23 23.68 1.04
C GLY A 93 -6.80 24.54 2.17
N ALA A 94 -6.76 25.86 2.00
CA ALA A 94 -7.31 26.83 2.95
C ALA A 94 -8.13 27.90 2.21
N PRO A 95 -9.49 27.85 2.28
CA PRO A 95 -10.29 26.79 2.88
C PRO A 95 -10.27 25.50 2.04
N PRO A 96 -10.49 24.32 2.64
CA PRO A 96 -10.65 23.08 1.89
C PRO A 96 -11.82 23.18 0.91
N SER A 97 -11.61 22.77 -0.34
CA SER A 97 -12.62 22.88 -1.39
C SER A 97 -12.66 21.60 -2.23
N PRO A 98 -13.81 20.90 -2.28
CA PRO A 98 -13.95 19.69 -3.05
C PRO A 98 -13.62 19.90 -4.53
N GLY A 99 -12.78 19.02 -5.04
CA GLY A 99 -12.25 19.04 -6.40
C GLY A 99 -11.03 19.95 -6.60
N GLY A 100 -10.38 20.39 -5.53
CA GLY A 100 -9.17 21.22 -5.58
C GLY A 100 -7.90 20.36 -5.62
N GLN A 101 -7.08 20.52 -4.59
CA GLN A 101 -5.92 19.67 -4.34
C GLN A 101 -6.38 18.33 -3.75
N LEU A 102 -6.16 17.23 -4.46
CA LEU A 102 -6.58 15.90 -4.00
C LEU A 102 -5.65 15.31 -2.95
N ALA A 103 -4.36 15.58 -3.09
CA ALA A 103 -3.34 15.00 -2.23
C ALA A 103 -2.05 15.83 -2.24
N GLN A 104 -1.14 15.46 -1.36
CA GLN A 104 0.22 15.98 -1.30
C GLN A 104 1.17 14.87 -0.86
N ALA A 105 2.29 14.72 -1.57
CA ALA A 105 3.39 13.86 -1.15
C ALA A 105 4.59 14.66 -0.61
N SER A 106 5.34 14.03 0.29
CA SER A 106 6.66 14.46 0.74
C SER A 106 7.56 13.23 0.98
N ALA A 107 8.80 13.46 1.42
CA ALA A 107 9.68 12.38 1.87
C ALA A 107 9.14 11.61 3.10
N GLN A 108 8.14 12.17 3.81
CA GLN A 108 7.51 11.55 4.98
C GLN A 108 6.24 10.76 4.62
N GLY A 109 5.74 10.85 3.38
CA GLY A 109 4.59 10.07 2.92
C GLY A 109 3.55 10.88 2.16
N ILE A 110 2.31 10.43 2.22
CA ILE A 110 1.17 10.88 1.42
C ILE A 110 0.08 11.42 2.35
N VAL A 111 -0.39 12.63 2.08
CA VAL A 111 -1.58 13.21 2.68
C VAL A 111 -2.67 13.27 1.61
N LEU A 112 -3.76 12.57 1.83
CA LEU A 112 -4.97 12.59 0.99
C LEU A 112 -5.94 13.62 1.58
N ASP A 113 -6.57 14.46 0.76
CA ASP A 113 -7.53 15.44 1.27
C ASP A 113 -8.77 14.75 1.86
N SER A 114 -8.95 14.89 3.16
CA SER A 114 -10.10 14.34 3.88
C SER A 114 -11.43 15.01 3.50
N SER A 115 -11.39 16.18 2.85
CA SER A 115 -12.58 16.88 2.36
C SER A 115 -13.16 16.24 1.09
N GLU A 116 -12.42 15.33 0.47
CA GLU A 116 -12.84 14.64 -0.74
C GLU A 116 -13.63 13.35 -0.46
N ARG A 117 -14.47 12.98 -1.43
CA ARG A 117 -15.15 11.69 -1.41
C ARG A 117 -14.30 10.63 -2.12
N TRP A 118 -13.61 9.81 -1.33
CA TRP A 118 -12.79 8.71 -1.84
C TRP A 118 -13.63 7.48 -2.21
N LEU A 119 -13.28 6.86 -3.33
CA LEU A 119 -13.87 5.63 -3.85
C LEU A 119 -12.82 4.54 -3.97
N LEU A 120 -13.23 3.31 -3.70
CA LEU A 120 -12.46 2.11 -4.04
C LEU A 120 -12.77 1.71 -5.48
N ARG A 121 -11.85 1.04 -6.19
CA ARG A 121 -12.05 0.65 -7.60
C ARG A 121 -13.28 -0.25 -7.82
N SER A 122 -13.67 -1.02 -6.80
CA SER A 122 -14.89 -1.84 -6.82
C SER A 122 -16.19 -1.03 -6.78
N GLN A 123 -16.12 0.24 -6.37
CA GLN A 123 -17.29 1.10 -6.21
C GLN A 123 -17.61 1.81 -7.52
N LYS A 124 -18.91 1.87 -7.82
CA LYS A 124 -19.41 2.68 -8.94
C LYS A 124 -19.42 4.15 -8.53
N LYS A 125 -18.85 5.01 -9.38
CA LYS A 125 -18.92 6.46 -9.21
C LYS A 125 -20.40 6.89 -9.13
N PRO A 126 -20.84 7.52 -8.02
CA PRO A 126 -22.24 7.85 -7.88
C PRO A 126 -22.64 8.94 -8.89
N GLN A 127 -23.71 8.72 -9.66
CA GLN A 127 -24.19 9.71 -10.64
C GLN A 127 -24.48 11.08 -10.01
N ARG A 128 -24.92 11.09 -8.74
CA ARG A 128 -25.24 12.31 -7.98
C ARG A 128 -24.03 12.99 -7.32
N PHE A 129 -22.89 12.29 -7.21
CA PHE A 129 -21.65 12.82 -6.61
C PHE A 129 -20.57 12.91 -7.67
N ARG A 130 -20.59 14.00 -8.45
CA ARG A 130 -19.58 14.22 -9.51
C ARG A 130 -18.17 14.47 -8.95
N LYS A 131 -18.06 14.91 -7.69
CA LYS A 131 -16.81 15.17 -6.98
C LYS A 131 -16.43 13.98 -6.08
N ALA A 132 -16.16 12.84 -6.70
CA ALA A 132 -15.67 11.64 -6.03
C ALA A 132 -14.49 11.06 -6.83
N PHE A 133 -13.47 10.60 -6.12
CA PHE A 133 -12.16 10.28 -6.66
C PHE A 133 -11.74 8.88 -6.25
N TYR A 134 -11.20 8.11 -7.18
CA TYR A 134 -10.66 6.80 -6.86
C TYR A 134 -9.36 6.94 -6.08
N LEU A 135 -9.27 6.23 -4.96
CA LEU A 135 -8.12 6.25 -4.07
C LEU A 135 -6.86 5.72 -4.77
N TYR A 136 -7.02 4.60 -5.49
CA TYR A 136 -5.94 3.88 -6.13
C TYR A 136 -5.03 4.73 -7.04
N PRO A 137 -5.54 5.41 -8.10
CA PRO A 137 -4.70 6.21 -8.99
C PRO A 137 -4.00 7.36 -8.28
N VAL A 138 -4.64 7.97 -7.27
CA VAL A 138 -4.02 9.07 -6.50
C VAL A 138 -2.87 8.55 -5.64
N VAL A 139 -3.07 7.46 -4.89
CA VAL A 139 -1.99 6.86 -4.09
C VAL A 139 -0.83 6.40 -4.98
N LEU A 140 -1.13 5.83 -6.15
CA LEU A 140 -0.13 5.40 -7.12
C LEU A 140 0.73 6.57 -7.62
N HIS A 141 0.11 7.71 -7.93
CA HIS A 141 0.78 8.95 -8.32
C HIS A 141 1.65 9.54 -7.20
N GLU A 142 1.07 9.74 -6.03
CA GLU A 142 1.75 10.36 -4.89
C GLU A 142 2.93 9.51 -4.38
N MET A 143 2.84 8.19 -4.50
CA MET A 143 3.97 7.31 -4.18
C MET A 143 5.16 7.55 -5.12
N GLY A 144 4.93 7.88 -6.39
CA GLY A 144 6.00 8.29 -7.32
C GLY A 144 6.73 9.54 -6.82
N HIS A 145 6.00 10.53 -6.29
CA HIS A 145 6.60 11.70 -5.64
C HIS A 145 7.38 11.35 -4.36
N CYS A 146 6.88 10.44 -3.52
CA CYS A 146 7.65 9.93 -2.37
C CYS A 146 8.98 9.29 -2.77
N LEU A 147 9.06 8.75 -4.01
CA LEU A 147 10.29 8.19 -4.59
C LEU A 147 11.18 9.23 -5.29
N GLY A 148 10.75 10.49 -5.37
CA GLY A 148 11.49 11.59 -6.00
C GLY A 148 11.13 11.84 -7.47
N MET A 149 10.09 11.19 -8.01
CA MET A 149 9.65 11.46 -9.38
C MET A 149 9.04 12.84 -9.50
N LYS A 150 9.25 13.46 -10.66
CA LYS A 150 8.58 14.70 -11.07
C LYS A 150 7.40 14.36 -11.98
N HIS A 151 6.53 15.34 -12.18
CA HIS A 151 5.45 15.23 -13.14
C HIS A 151 5.96 14.85 -14.55
N SER A 152 5.24 13.95 -15.20
CA SER A 152 5.33 13.75 -16.65
C SER A 152 4.50 14.81 -17.38
N SER A 153 4.81 15.08 -18.65
CA SER A 153 3.94 15.85 -19.54
C SER A 153 3.01 14.97 -20.37
N ASN A 154 3.14 13.65 -20.28
CA ASN A 154 2.32 12.70 -21.03
C ASN A 154 1.06 12.34 -20.22
N ARG A 155 -0.12 12.52 -20.83
CA ARG A 155 -1.42 12.33 -20.19
C ARG A 155 -1.80 10.88 -19.85
N ASP A 156 -1.02 9.94 -20.37
CA ASP A 156 -1.21 8.50 -20.17
C ASP A 156 -0.19 7.91 -19.17
N ASP A 157 0.71 8.75 -18.64
CA ASP A 157 1.63 8.39 -17.56
C ASP A 157 0.95 8.61 -16.21
N VAL A 158 1.21 7.71 -15.25
CA VAL A 158 0.75 7.86 -13.86
C VAL A 158 1.23 9.18 -13.27
N MET A 159 2.44 9.62 -13.59
CA MET A 159 2.98 10.88 -13.11
C MET A 159 2.42 12.14 -13.82
N TRP A 160 1.35 12.04 -14.63
CA TRP A 160 0.64 13.21 -15.14
C TRP A 160 -0.04 13.99 -13.98
N PRO A 161 0.20 15.31 -13.78
CA PRO A 161 -0.32 16.11 -12.67
C PRO A 161 -1.84 16.15 -12.49
N TYR A 162 -2.61 15.81 -13.53
CA TYR A 162 -4.05 15.97 -13.52
C TYR A 162 -4.72 14.63 -13.31
N TYR A 163 -5.65 14.61 -12.35
CA TYR A 163 -6.37 13.40 -11.99
C TYR A 163 -7.01 12.70 -13.20
N ARG A 164 -6.75 11.40 -13.29
CA ARG A 164 -7.43 10.48 -14.21
C ARG A 164 -7.89 9.25 -13.47
N GLU A 165 -9.16 8.90 -13.66
CA GLU A 165 -9.78 7.77 -12.96
C GLU A 165 -9.29 6.41 -13.46
N ASP A 166 -8.67 6.34 -14.65
CA ASP A 166 -8.28 5.12 -15.35
C ASP A 166 -6.78 4.78 -15.29
N LEU A 167 -5.95 5.61 -14.65
CA LEU A 167 -4.50 5.39 -14.52
C LEU A 167 -4.17 4.45 -13.36
N TRP A 168 -4.44 3.15 -13.54
CA TRP A 168 -4.19 2.13 -12.50
C TRP A 168 -2.90 1.34 -12.71
N THR A 169 -2.12 1.64 -13.74
CA THR A 169 -0.92 0.87 -14.05
C THR A 169 0.18 1.82 -14.51
N LEU A 170 1.40 1.60 -14.01
CA LEU A 170 2.57 2.35 -14.44
C LEU A 170 2.77 2.19 -15.95
N SER A 171 2.90 3.31 -16.67
CA SER A 171 3.32 3.30 -18.06
C SER A 171 4.77 2.82 -18.17
N ASP A 172 5.22 2.46 -19.37
CA ASP A 172 6.63 2.12 -19.57
C ASP A 172 7.55 3.34 -19.38
N ALA A 173 7.04 4.55 -19.64
CA ALA A 173 7.75 5.79 -19.36
C ALA A 173 7.93 6.02 -17.85
N ASP A 174 6.88 5.80 -17.04
CA ASP A 174 6.97 5.87 -15.57
C ASP A 174 8.03 4.89 -15.05
N LYS A 175 8.00 3.64 -15.54
CA LYS A 175 8.96 2.60 -15.14
C LYS A 175 10.39 2.96 -15.53
N ALA A 176 10.60 3.47 -16.74
CA ALA A 176 11.92 3.86 -17.22
C ALA A 176 12.48 5.04 -16.43
N ALA A 177 11.65 6.06 -16.17
CA ALA A 177 12.01 7.21 -15.36
C ALA A 177 12.40 6.78 -13.93
N ALA A 178 11.61 5.90 -13.31
CA ALA A 178 11.85 5.45 -11.95
C ALA A 178 13.13 4.62 -11.80
N ARG A 179 13.45 3.74 -12.76
CA ARG A 179 14.72 2.99 -12.79
C ARG A 179 15.95 3.88 -12.97
N GLY A 180 15.78 5.04 -13.60
CA GLY A 180 16.85 6.03 -13.79
C GLY A 180 17.20 6.82 -12.53
N MET A 181 16.37 6.78 -11.49
CA MET A 181 16.60 7.50 -10.24
C MET A 181 17.62 6.75 -9.38
N ARG A 182 18.77 7.37 -9.10
CA ARG A 182 19.74 6.82 -8.14
C ARG A 182 19.23 7.03 -6.72
N HIS A 183 19.17 5.95 -5.93
CA HIS A 183 18.82 6.00 -4.50
C HIS A 183 19.88 6.79 -3.71
N GLY A 184 19.75 8.12 -3.67
CA GLY A 184 20.72 9.03 -3.05
C GLY A 184 20.34 10.51 -3.18
N ASP A 185 19.67 10.89 -4.27
CA ASP A 185 19.26 12.27 -4.54
C ASP A 185 17.75 12.48 -4.29
N CYS A 186 17.25 12.07 -3.12
CA CYS A 186 15.86 12.31 -2.73
C CYS A 186 15.64 13.79 -2.41
N THR A 187 15.62 14.67 -3.42
CA THR A 187 15.12 16.03 -3.29
C THR A 187 13.60 15.99 -3.48
N CYS A 188 12.85 15.77 -2.40
CA CYS A 188 11.39 15.86 -2.44
C CYS A 188 10.99 17.34 -2.61
N ASN A 189 10.83 17.81 -3.85
CA ASN A 189 9.97 18.94 -4.10
C ASN A 189 8.54 18.41 -4.09
N ALA A 190 7.84 18.64 -2.97
CA ALA A 190 6.42 18.33 -2.82
C ALA A 190 5.64 18.95 -3.99
N ASN A 191 4.98 18.11 -4.79
CA ASN A 191 4.10 18.56 -5.86
C ASN A 191 2.68 18.08 -5.57
N ILE A 192 1.73 18.85 -6.08
CA ILE A 192 0.31 18.79 -5.74
C ILE A 192 -0.44 18.13 -6.90
N CYS A 193 -1.15 17.04 -6.65
CA CYS A 193 -2.13 16.51 -7.60
C CYS A 193 -3.35 17.46 -7.63
N VAL A 194 -3.63 18.03 -8.81
CA VAL A 194 -4.74 18.98 -9.03
C VAL A 194 -5.75 18.42 -10.03
N ILE A 195 -6.98 18.93 -9.97
CA ILE A 195 -8.03 18.63 -10.95
C ILE A 195 -8.01 19.68 -12.06
N SER A 196 -8.20 19.24 -13.31
CA SER A 196 -8.43 20.10 -14.49
C SER A 196 -9.87 20.55 -14.60
#